data_AF-A0A497EFE9-F1
#
_entry.id   AF-A0A497EFE9-F1
#
_cell.length_a   1.000
_cell.length_b   1.000
_cell.length_c   1.000
_cell.angle_alpha   90.00
_cell.angle_beta   90.00
_cell.angle_gamma   90.00
#
_symmetry.space_group_name_H-M   'P 1'
#
loop_
_entity.id
_entity.type
_entity.pdbx_description
1 polymer ?
#
loop_
_entity_poly.entity_id
_entity_poly.type
_entity_poly.pdbx_seq_one_letter_code
_entity_poly.pdbx_strand_id
1 'polypeptide(L)'
;MKSCLFGLILVLAIGCGRGQEVAVDKPAPLLRKTAVWVAGAVDEDVAARLKRAGVDVLVVRRGLVDLTTGSPVIKVDPAPWIAGEIRGSAALRIESGSVELKPEAASALWRGLAPVVGPTTAEIVVDIPRLSPGIAGFVRALDQESGLPVLPILTVSQIRTDRGLELAKAAGTIIVPLFGPGGVGLRGVGDAGNEPLVDRLATLAGTGVRVRAGIVLTPRTDPKLARWGEDLDRLCNGGRVEVSTASKLDRAFIFRKPMEWSGRKWAVGDRFEVQWMDAVRLDSALREIDSVFMPEVVGWDLVALPPADGTLGIDGRALTAYLEGKGPAPDLDVSLRRQGRSLRISVVNLSPFASVVSGHGNWVEVSLESGYLVADDAGDFERIEVGKRIGDQWKPGLSSGVNAVRFTEILVGAQESLTTGVIRLPSSRSRVTVRWSVTLSDGEVVSGELQE
;
A
#
# COMPACT_ATOMS: atom_id res chain seq x y z
N MET A 1 -56.47 -29.91 -26.56
CA MET A 1 -56.72 -30.55 -25.26
C MET A 1 -56.07 -29.71 -24.17
N LYS A 2 -56.92 -29.15 -23.30
CA LYS A 2 -56.67 -28.54 -21.98
C LYS A 2 -55.59 -27.44 -21.84
N SER A 3 -56.08 -26.21 -21.99
CA SER A 3 -55.67 -24.99 -21.29
C SER A 3 -55.99 -25.05 -19.78
N CYS A 4 -55.23 -24.32 -18.96
CA CYS A 4 -55.56 -23.65 -17.67
C CYS A 4 -54.30 -22.83 -17.31
N LEU A 5 -54.19 -21.50 -17.19
CA LEU A 5 -55.05 -20.35 -16.85
C LEU A 5 -55.67 -20.36 -15.44
N PHE A 6 -55.27 -19.32 -14.68
CA PHE A 6 -55.82 -18.70 -13.46
C PHE A 6 -55.52 -19.29 -12.07
N GLY A 7 -55.12 -18.37 -11.18
CA GLY A 7 -54.99 -18.58 -9.74
C GLY A 7 -54.41 -17.38 -8.98
N LEU A 8 -54.90 -16.17 -9.25
CA LEU A 8 -54.63 -14.95 -8.48
C LEU A 8 -55.23 -15.12 -7.06
N ILE A 9 -54.42 -15.09 -6.01
CA ILE A 9 -54.91 -14.93 -4.63
C ILE A 9 -54.42 -13.59 -4.11
N LEU A 10 -55.37 -12.66 -4.07
CA LEU A 10 -55.33 -11.38 -3.39
C LEU A 10 -55.68 -11.63 -1.92
N VAL A 11 -54.76 -11.38 -0.99
CA VAL A 11 -55.11 -11.22 0.43
C VAL A 11 -54.84 -9.78 0.82
N LEU A 12 -55.91 -8.99 0.78
CA LEU A 12 -56.06 -7.72 1.48
C LEU A 12 -56.34 -8.02 2.96
N ALA A 13 -55.38 -7.72 3.83
CA ALA A 13 -55.64 -7.51 5.24
C ALA A 13 -55.36 -6.04 5.57
N ILE A 14 -56.43 -5.25 5.59
CA ILE A 14 -56.47 -3.92 6.20
C ILE A 14 -56.54 -4.15 7.71
N GLY A 15 -55.47 -3.77 8.41
CA GLY A 15 -55.43 -3.66 9.86
C GLY A 15 -54.74 -2.34 10.23
N CYS A 16 -55.54 -1.31 10.50
CA CYS A 16 -55.09 -0.02 11.01
C CYS A 16 -54.48 -0.18 12.42
N GLY A 17 -53.29 0.39 12.63
CA GLY A 17 -52.84 0.74 13.98
C GLY A 17 -51.33 0.78 14.20
N ARG A 18 -50.82 2.01 14.30
CA ARG A 18 -49.57 2.44 14.98
C ARG A 18 -48.22 2.11 14.34
N GLY A 19 -47.49 3.19 14.10
CA GLY A 19 -46.05 3.19 13.85
C GLY A 19 -45.72 3.82 12.52
N GLN A 20 -45.77 5.16 12.44
CA GLN A 20 -45.05 5.87 11.40
C GLN A 20 -43.57 5.70 11.71
N GLU A 21 -42.99 4.58 11.27
CA GLU A 21 -41.55 4.49 11.09
C GLU A 21 -41.20 5.60 10.11
N VAL A 22 -40.59 6.65 10.63
CA VAL A 22 -39.83 7.58 9.83
C VAL A 22 -38.83 6.69 9.10
N ALA A 23 -39.04 6.50 7.80
CA ALA A 23 -38.02 5.98 6.92
C ALA A 23 -36.82 6.91 7.13
N VAL A 24 -35.86 6.45 7.92
CA VAL A 24 -34.54 7.05 7.98
C VAL A 24 -34.03 6.88 6.56
N ASP A 25 -34.08 7.96 5.78
CA ASP A 25 -33.40 8.04 4.50
C ASP A 25 -31.99 7.51 4.77
N LYS A 26 -31.69 6.30 4.27
CA LYS A 26 -30.33 5.82 4.27
C LYS A 26 -29.57 6.87 3.49
N PRO A 27 -28.66 7.65 4.11
CA PRO A 27 -27.91 8.63 3.35
C PRO A 27 -27.25 7.87 2.20
N ALA A 28 -27.45 8.37 0.98
CA ALA A 28 -26.81 7.80 -0.19
C ALA A 28 -25.32 7.63 0.13
N PRO A 29 -24.70 6.47 -0.17
CA PRO A 29 -23.30 6.25 0.13
C PRO A 29 -22.49 7.39 -0.48
N LEU A 30 -21.85 8.19 0.38
CA LEU A 30 -20.94 9.22 -0.07
C LEU A 30 -19.81 8.53 -0.84
N LEU A 31 -19.49 9.05 -2.03
CA LEU A 31 -18.33 8.60 -2.79
C LEU A 31 -17.10 8.64 -1.87
N ARG A 32 -16.37 7.52 -1.81
CA ARG A 32 -15.16 7.43 -0.99
C ARG A 32 -14.13 8.41 -1.53
N LYS A 33 -13.56 9.22 -0.63
CA LYS A 33 -12.57 10.24 -0.94
C LYS A 33 -11.17 9.64 -0.93
N THR A 34 -10.44 9.78 -2.03
CA THR A 34 -9.01 9.44 -2.10
C THR A 34 -8.17 10.69 -1.97
N ALA A 35 -7.30 10.72 -0.98
CA ALA A 35 -6.31 11.78 -0.82
C ALA A 35 -4.88 11.25 -0.91
N VAL A 36 -4.00 12.06 -1.49
CA VAL A 36 -2.58 11.73 -1.61
C VAL A 36 -1.76 12.84 -0.98
N TRP A 37 -0.86 12.47 -0.08
CA TRP A 37 0.00 13.43 0.60
C TRP A 37 1.25 13.68 -0.21
N VAL A 38 1.56 14.94 -0.52
CA VAL A 38 2.72 15.31 -1.35
C VAL A 38 3.75 16.08 -0.53
N ALA A 39 5.02 15.84 -0.83
CA ALA A 39 6.15 16.47 -0.12
C ALA A 39 6.72 17.70 -0.86
N GLY A 40 6.26 17.96 -2.09
CA GLY A 40 6.81 19.01 -2.94
C GLY A 40 5.85 19.42 -4.05
N ALA A 41 6.40 20.09 -5.06
CA ALA A 41 5.62 20.56 -6.20
C ALA A 41 5.04 19.38 -7.00
N VAL A 42 3.86 19.61 -7.57
CA VAL A 42 3.17 18.68 -8.46
C VAL A 42 2.91 19.43 -9.77
N ASP A 43 3.51 18.93 -10.85
CA ASP A 43 3.30 19.49 -12.18
C ASP A 43 1.96 19.03 -12.79
N GLU A 44 1.63 19.58 -13.95
CA GLU A 44 0.34 19.38 -14.60
C GLU A 44 0.15 17.93 -15.08
N ASP A 45 1.22 17.27 -15.52
CA ASP A 45 1.19 15.89 -15.97
C ASP A 45 0.91 14.93 -14.81
N VAL A 46 1.60 15.11 -13.68
CA VAL A 46 1.38 14.32 -12.47
C VAL A 46 -0.01 14.59 -11.91
N ALA A 47 -0.44 15.85 -11.82
CA ALA A 47 -1.78 16.20 -11.36
C ALA A 47 -2.87 15.59 -12.26
N ALA A 48 -2.73 15.66 -13.58
CA ALA A 48 -3.70 15.07 -14.52
C ALA A 48 -3.75 13.54 -14.40
N ARG A 49 -2.62 12.87 -14.17
CA ARG A 49 -2.57 11.42 -13.93
C ARG A 49 -3.24 11.04 -12.62
N LEU A 50 -2.94 11.73 -11.53
CA LEU A 50 -3.57 11.48 -10.23
C LEU A 50 -5.09 11.70 -10.32
N LYS A 51 -5.54 12.74 -11.04
CA LYS A 51 -6.97 13.02 -11.23
C LYS A 51 -7.66 11.90 -12.02
N ARG A 52 -7.06 11.44 -13.13
CA ARG A 52 -7.57 10.31 -13.91
C ARG A 52 -7.63 9.02 -13.09
N ALA A 53 -6.68 8.85 -12.17
CA ALA A 53 -6.62 7.74 -11.23
C ALA A 53 -7.57 7.89 -10.01
N GLY A 54 -8.47 8.89 -10.02
CA GLY A 54 -9.50 9.05 -8.98
C GLY A 54 -9.03 9.74 -7.70
N VAL A 55 -7.91 10.47 -7.72
CA VAL A 55 -7.47 11.28 -6.57
C VAL A 55 -8.29 12.56 -6.48
N ASP A 56 -8.98 12.75 -5.36
CA ASP A 56 -9.86 13.89 -5.12
C ASP A 56 -9.12 15.11 -4.57
N VAL A 57 -8.10 14.88 -3.74
CA VAL A 57 -7.40 15.93 -2.99
C VAL A 57 -5.92 15.63 -2.80
N LEU A 58 -5.10 16.67 -2.90
CA LEU A 58 -3.68 16.63 -2.55
C LEU A 58 -3.45 17.25 -1.18
N VAL A 59 -2.85 16.52 -0.25
CA VAL A 59 -2.55 17.03 1.10
C VAL A 59 -1.09 17.44 1.18
N VAL A 60 -0.82 18.67 1.58
CA VAL A 60 0.54 19.21 1.73
C VAL A 60 0.84 19.42 3.19
N ARG A 61 1.97 18.92 3.69
CA ARG A 61 2.47 19.32 5.01
C ARG A 61 2.98 20.76 4.94
N ARG A 62 2.37 21.64 5.73
CA ARG A 62 2.64 23.08 5.73
C ARG A 62 3.37 23.57 6.96
N GLY A 63 3.50 22.79 8.02
CA GLY A 63 4.34 23.16 9.17
C GLY A 63 3.69 22.91 10.52
N LEU A 64 4.01 23.79 11.47
CA LEU A 64 3.75 23.64 12.90
C LEU A 64 2.99 24.86 13.45
N VAL A 65 2.03 24.60 14.31
CA VAL A 65 1.34 25.58 15.16
C VAL A 65 1.68 25.24 16.61
N ASP A 66 2.29 26.17 17.30
CA ASP A 66 2.58 26.06 18.73
C ASP A 66 1.53 26.86 19.52
N LEU A 67 0.80 26.15 20.39
CA LEU A 67 -0.24 26.64 21.29
C LEU A 67 0.14 26.47 22.77
N THR A 68 1.39 26.13 23.07
CA THR A 68 1.85 25.84 24.44
C THR A 68 1.79 27.03 25.40
N THR A 69 1.60 28.25 24.88
CA THR A 69 1.42 29.48 25.67
C THR A 69 -0.02 30.01 25.66
N GLY A 70 -0.94 29.29 25.01
CA GLY A 70 -2.33 29.73 24.78
C GLY A 70 -2.52 30.71 23.63
N SER A 71 -1.45 31.33 23.12
CA SER A 71 -1.47 32.15 21.90
C SER A 71 -0.82 31.40 20.73
N PRO A 72 -1.40 31.39 19.52
CA PRO A 72 -0.86 30.65 18.38
C PRO A 72 0.42 31.29 17.83
N VAL A 73 1.49 30.49 17.81
CA VAL A 73 2.71 30.78 17.04
C VAL A 73 2.72 29.87 15.81
N ILE A 74 2.57 30.48 14.64
CA ILE A 74 2.43 29.78 13.36
C ILE A 74 3.78 29.75 12.66
N LYS A 75 4.29 28.55 12.38
CA LYS A 75 5.50 28.31 11.59
C LYS A 75 5.11 27.49 10.38
N VAL A 76 4.87 28.17 9.27
CA VAL A 76 4.39 27.56 8.03
C VAL A 76 5.38 27.73 6.90
N ASP A 77 5.58 26.66 6.16
CA ASP A 77 6.34 26.64 4.92
C ASP A 77 5.51 27.24 3.77
N PRO A 78 6.16 27.84 2.77
CA PRO A 78 5.52 28.27 1.54
C PRO A 78 4.74 27.11 0.90
N ALA A 79 3.62 27.44 0.25
CA ALA A 79 2.87 26.45 -0.50
C ALA A 79 3.75 25.92 -1.65
N PRO A 80 3.90 24.60 -1.81
CA PRO A 80 4.46 24.07 -3.03
C PRO A 80 3.52 24.42 -4.19
N TRP A 81 4.10 24.57 -5.37
CA TRP A 81 3.32 24.73 -6.59
C TRP A 81 2.56 23.44 -6.90
N ILE A 82 1.23 23.54 -7.02
CA ILE A 82 0.36 22.44 -7.44
C ILE A 82 -0.37 22.91 -8.69
N ALA A 83 -0.04 22.30 -9.82
CA ALA A 83 -0.73 22.54 -11.07
C ALA A 83 -2.03 21.71 -11.18
N GLY A 84 -2.90 22.09 -12.12
CA GLY A 84 -4.11 21.36 -12.45
C GLY A 84 -5.30 21.62 -11.52
N GLU A 85 -6.30 20.76 -11.62
CA GLU A 85 -7.64 20.99 -11.05
C GLU A 85 -7.88 20.27 -9.71
N ILE A 86 -6.92 19.47 -9.23
CA ILE A 86 -7.07 18.78 -7.93
C ILE A 86 -6.91 19.81 -6.82
N ARG A 87 -7.87 19.86 -5.89
CA ARG A 87 -7.81 20.80 -4.78
C ARG A 87 -6.72 20.41 -3.79
N GLY A 88 -6.03 21.42 -3.25
CA GLY A 88 -5.04 21.25 -2.20
C GLY A 88 -5.67 21.27 -0.81
N SER A 89 -5.07 20.57 0.14
CA SER A 89 -5.37 20.62 1.56
C SER A 89 -4.09 20.91 2.34
N ALA A 90 -4.19 21.62 3.46
CA ALA A 90 -3.04 21.92 4.30
C ALA A 90 -3.02 21.03 5.54
N ALA A 91 -1.95 20.27 5.72
CA ALA A 91 -1.68 19.52 6.93
C ALA A 91 -0.74 20.32 7.85
N LEU A 92 -1.19 20.55 9.08
CA LEU A 92 -0.47 21.28 10.13
C LEU A 92 -0.30 20.39 11.35
N ARG A 93 0.85 20.48 12.01
CA ARG A 93 1.03 19.87 13.32
C ARG A 93 0.68 20.87 14.41
N ILE A 94 -0.08 20.46 15.42
CA ILE A 94 -0.45 21.31 16.56
C ILE A 94 0.24 20.79 17.82
N GLU A 95 1.06 21.64 18.43
CA GLU A 95 1.69 21.38 19.73
C GLU A 95 1.03 22.26 20.78
N SER A 96 0.21 21.68 21.63
CA SER A 96 -0.54 22.41 22.68
C SER A 96 -0.06 22.09 24.11
N GLY A 97 0.80 21.07 24.27
CA GLY A 97 1.28 20.65 25.59
C GLY A 97 0.13 20.25 26.52
N SER A 98 0.07 20.83 27.71
CA SER A 98 -0.98 20.59 28.70
C SER A 98 -1.93 21.78 28.89
N VAL A 99 -1.82 22.82 28.05
CA VAL A 99 -2.64 24.03 28.16
C VAL A 99 -4.08 23.73 27.74
N GLU A 100 -5.04 24.26 28.50
CA GLU A 100 -6.44 24.22 28.10
C GLU A 100 -6.67 25.14 26.89
N LEU A 101 -7.09 24.54 25.78
CA LEU A 101 -7.35 25.25 24.54
C LEU A 101 -8.74 25.86 24.57
N LYS A 102 -8.79 27.19 24.48
CA LYS A 102 -10.05 27.92 24.43
C LYS A 102 -10.50 28.14 22.98
N PRO A 103 -11.82 28.21 22.70
CA PRO A 103 -12.34 28.48 21.36
C PRO A 103 -11.78 29.76 20.71
N GLU A 104 -11.48 30.81 21.48
CA GLU A 104 -10.97 32.09 20.96
C GLU A 104 -9.58 31.95 20.33
N ALA A 105 -8.80 30.95 20.75
CA ALA A 105 -7.51 30.64 20.14
C ALA A 105 -7.67 30.15 18.69
N ALA A 106 -8.83 29.56 18.33
CA ALA A 106 -9.13 29.13 16.98
C ALA A 106 -9.30 30.31 16.03
N SER A 107 -10.05 31.35 16.43
CA SER A 107 -10.21 32.58 15.64
C SER A 107 -8.88 33.35 15.49
N ALA A 108 -8.01 33.32 16.51
CA ALA A 108 -6.66 33.86 16.41
C ALA A 108 -5.79 33.05 15.44
N LEU A 109 -5.84 31.72 15.52
CA LEU A 109 -5.11 30.83 14.61
C LEU A 109 -5.56 31.05 13.16
N TRP A 110 -6.87 31.06 12.91
CA TRP A 110 -7.41 31.21 11.56
C TRP A 110 -7.02 32.53 10.93
N ARG A 111 -7.07 33.64 11.67
CA ARG A 111 -6.60 34.96 11.16
C ARG A 111 -5.15 34.92 10.68
N GLY A 112 -4.28 34.15 11.35
CA GLY A 112 -2.90 33.98 10.92
C GLY A 112 -2.71 32.96 9.79
N LEU A 113 -3.58 31.93 9.71
CA LEU A 113 -3.51 30.90 8.68
C LEU A 113 -4.14 31.33 7.36
N ALA A 114 -5.28 32.04 7.36
CA ALA A 114 -6.04 32.38 6.16
C ALA A 114 -5.18 32.94 5.00
N PRO A 115 -4.18 33.83 5.24
CA PRO A 115 -3.32 34.34 4.18
C PRO A 115 -2.38 33.30 3.54
N VAL A 116 -2.08 32.19 4.22
CA VAL A 116 -1.07 31.20 3.80
C VAL A 116 -1.64 29.90 3.25
N VAL A 117 -2.87 29.54 3.63
CA VAL A 117 -3.55 28.33 3.10
C VAL A 117 -4.01 28.56 1.67
N GLY A 118 -4.37 29.80 1.32
CA GLY A 118 -4.78 30.18 -0.04
C GLY A 118 -6.24 29.75 -0.34
N PRO A 119 -6.89 30.42 -1.32
CA PRO A 119 -8.34 30.32 -1.54
C PRO A 119 -8.81 28.97 -2.12
N THR A 120 -7.89 28.15 -2.62
CA THR A 120 -8.18 26.85 -3.23
C THR A 120 -8.09 25.68 -2.25
N THR A 121 -7.88 25.97 -0.96
CA THR A 121 -7.81 24.94 0.09
C THR A 121 -9.15 24.23 0.25
N ALA A 122 -9.16 22.91 0.14
CA ALA A 122 -10.34 22.09 0.34
C ALA A 122 -10.59 21.75 1.81
N GLU A 123 -9.54 21.45 2.58
CA GLU A 123 -9.66 21.11 4.00
C GLU A 123 -8.36 21.42 4.77
N ILE A 124 -8.48 21.49 6.11
CA ILE A 124 -7.36 21.64 7.02
C ILE A 124 -7.17 20.32 7.77
N VAL A 125 -6.04 19.65 7.55
CA VAL A 125 -5.67 18.45 8.30
C VAL A 125 -4.82 18.86 9.50
N VAL A 126 -5.12 18.34 10.69
CA VAL A 126 -4.37 18.67 11.91
C VAL A 126 -3.80 17.43 12.58
N ASP A 127 -2.47 17.30 12.60
CA ASP A 127 -1.77 16.31 13.42
C ASP A 127 -1.73 16.81 14.87
N ILE A 128 -2.36 16.06 15.78
CA ILE A 128 -2.46 16.40 17.21
C ILE A 128 -1.77 15.30 18.03
N PRO A 129 -0.46 15.45 18.33
CA PRO A 129 0.30 14.45 19.08
C PRO A 129 -0.19 14.28 20.53
N ARG A 130 -0.70 15.34 21.15
CA ARG A 130 -1.19 15.35 22.53
C ARG A 130 -2.58 15.98 22.61
N LEU A 131 -3.52 15.28 23.24
CA LEU A 131 -4.89 15.75 23.41
C LEU A 131 -5.00 16.63 24.66
N SER A 132 -4.81 17.94 24.51
CA SER A 132 -4.97 18.89 25.61
C SER A 132 -6.45 19.13 25.95
N PRO A 133 -6.79 19.55 27.18
CA PRO A 133 -8.16 19.94 27.53
C PRO A 133 -8.70 21.01 26.56
N GLY A 134 -10.00 20.96 26.26
CA GLY A 134 -10.65 21.94 25.35
C GLY A 134 -10.40 21.75 23.85
N ILE A 135 -9.54 20.80 23.43
CA ILE A 135 -9.20 20.58 22.01
C ILE A 135 -10.41 20.34 21.10
N ALA A 136 -11.45 19.65 21.59
CA ALA A 136 -12.67 19.40 20.83
C ALA A 136 -13.43 20.71 20.50
N GLY A 137 -13.55 21.60 21.49
CA GLY A 137 -14.14 22.92 21.30
C GLY A 137 -13.30 23.81 20.38
N PHE A 138 -11.98 23.75 20.52
CA PHE A 138 -11.04 24.45 19.65
C PHE A 138 -11.16 24.01 18.17
N VAL A 139 -11.18 22.70 17.90
CA VAL A 139 -11.30 22.18 16.52
C VAL A 139 -12.64 22.54 15.90
N ARG A 140 -13.73 22.44 16.66
CA ARG A 140 -15.06 22.90 16.20
C ARG A 140 -15.08 24.39 15.88
N ALA A 141 -14.48 25.22 16.73
CA ALA A 141 -14.38 26.66 16.48
C ALA A 141 -13.53 26.95 15.24
N LEU A 142 -12.43 26.22 15.03
CA LEU A 142 -11.58 26.39 13.84
C LEU A 142 -12.32 26.02 12.55
N ASP A 143 -13.11 24.96 12.57
CA ASP A 143 -13.98 24.55 11.47
C ASP A 143 -15.00 25.66 11.12
N GLN A 144 -15.68 26.20 12.14
CA GLN A 144 -16.65 27.28 11.98
C GLN A 144 -16.02 28.59 11.46
N GLU A 145 -14.88 29.00 12.02
CA GLU A 145 -14.19 30.25 11.66
C GLU A 145 -13.57 30.18 10.25
N SER A 146 -13.05 29.01 9.89
CA SER A 146 -12.44 28.81 8.57
C SER A 146 -13.45 28.59 7.46
N GLY A 147 -14.63 28.05 7.79
CA GLY A 147 -15.58 27.56 6.78
C GLY A 147 -15.02 26.36 5.99
N LEU A 148 -13.93 25.75 6.46
CA LEU A 148 -13.28 24.60 5.85
C LEU A 148 -13.37 23.41 6.81
N PRO A 149 -13.60 22.18 6.30
CA PRO A 149 -13.52 20.98 7.13
C PRO A 149 -12.17 20.87 7.85
N VAL A 150 -12.19 20.72 9.17
CA VAL A 150 -10.99 20.45 9.97
C VAL A 150 -10.91 18.97 10.33
N LEU A 151 -9.92 18.26 9.78
CA LEU A 151 -9.76 16.80 9.93
C LEU A 151 -8.58 16.48 10.86
N PRO A 152 -8.81 16.13 12.12
CA PRO A 152 -7.74 15.72 13.01
C PRO A 152 -7.24 14.31 12.67
N ILE A 153 -5.92 14.13 12.79
CA ILE A 153 -5.28 12.81 12.75
C ILE A 153 -5.30 12.24 14.16
N LEU A 154 -6.04 11.15 14.36
CA LEU A 154 -6.17 10.48 15.64
C LEU A 154 -5.75 9.02 15.51
N THR A 155 -4.89 8.56 16.41
CA THR A 155 -4.48 7.15 16.42
C THR A 155 -5.50 6.27 17.13
N VAL A 156 -5.43 4.96 16.90
CA VAL A 156 -6.36 3.99 17.54
C VAL A 156 -6.33 4.13 19.06
N SER A 157 -5.15 4.33 19.65
CA SER A 157 -5.04 4.57 21.10
C SER A 157 -5.68 5.87 21.56
N GLN A 158 -5.67 6.92 20.73
CA GLN A 158 -6.31 8.20 21.07
C GLN A 158 -7.83 8.10 21.00
N ILE A 159 -8.40 7.53 19.94
CA ILE A 159 -9.86 7.42 19.77
C ILE A 159 -10.52 6.58 20.87
N ARG A 160 -9.76 5.66 21.51
CA ARG A 160 -10.21 4.86 22.66
C ARG A 160 -10.25 5.63 23.98
N THR A 161 -9.76 6.87 24.02
CA THR A 161 -9.89 7.75 25.19
C THR A 161 -11.12 8.64 25.07
N ASP A 162 -11.74 9.01 26.20
CA ASP A 162 -12.91 9.90 26.21
C ASP A 162 -12.63 11.20 25.44
N ARG A 163 -11.46 11.81 25.68
CA ARG A 163 -11.06 13.06 25.02
C ARG A 163 -10.85 12.90 23.51
N GLY A 164 -10.30 11.77 23.07
CA GLY A 164 -10.14 11.48 21.65
C GLY A 164 -11.47 11.24 20.95
N LEU A 165 -12.40 10.55 21.62
CA LEU A 165 -13.75 10.33 21.12
C LEU A 165 -14.55 11.65 21.06
N GLU A 166 -14.45 12.51 22.07
CA GLU A 166 -15.06 13.85 22.07
C GLU A 166 -14.55 14.70 20.91
N LEU A 167 -13.23 14.69 20.68
CA LEU A 167 -12.61 15.40 19.55
C LEU A 167 -13.08 14.84 18.21
N ALA A 168 -13.13 13.52 18.08
CA ALA A 168 -13.61 12.87 16.87
C ALA A 168 -15.07 13.26 16.55
N LYS A 169 -15.94 13.26 17.56
CA LYS A 169 -17.34 13.73 17.44
C LYS A 169 -17.42 15.22 17.11
N ALA A 170 -16.55 16.04 17.68
CA ALA A 170 -16.54 17.47 17.42
C ALA A 170 -16.10 17.82 15.99
N ALA A 171 -15.15 17.07 15.43
CA ALA A 171 -14.70 17.22 14.04
C ALA A 171 -15.66 16.57 13.03
N GLY A 172 -16.35 15.50 13.43
CA GLY A 172 -17.26 14.72 12.57
C GLY A 172 -16.57 13.92 11.47
N THR A 173 -15.33 14.24 11.10
CA THR A 173 -14.49 13.45 10.20
C THR A 173 -13.04 13.47 10.66
N ILE A 174 -12.41 12.31 10.76
CA ILE A 174 -11.05 12.16 11.26
C ILE A 174 -10.21 11.31 10.30
N ILE A 175 -8.89 11.45 10.36
CA ILE A 175 -7.95 10.55 9.70
C ILE A 175 -7.40 9.59 10.76
N VAL A 176 -7.49 8.29 10.52
CA VAL A 176 -6.94 7.26 11.42
C VAL A 176 -5.79 6.55 10.71
N PRO A 177 -4.54 6.65 11.16
CA PRO A 177 -3.41 5.92 10.57
C PRO A 177 -3.53 4.43 10.89
N LEU A 178 -3.83 3.62 9.86
CA LEU A 178 -4.20 2.22 10.04
C LEU A 178 -3.17 1.25 9.46
N PHE A 179 -2.58 1.58 8.31
CA PHE A 179 -1.74 0.68 7.53
C PHE A 179 -0.41 1.31 7.14
N GLY A 180 0.58 0.47 6.81
CA GLY A 180 1.89 0.89 6.33
C GLY A 180 3.04 0.66 7.32
N PRO A 181 4.26 1.07 6.96
CA PRO A 181 5.43 0.93 7.81
C PRO A 181 5.32 1.82 9.04
N GLY A 182 5.34 1.21 10.22
CA GLY A 182 5.13 1.92 11.48
C GLY A 182 6.28 2.86 11.83
N GLY A 183 6.01 4.04 12.38
CA GLY A 183 7.03 4.98 12.86
C GLY A 183 7.62 5.93 11.81
N VAL A 184 7.08 5.95 10.59
CA VAL A 184 7.43 6.91 9.52
C VAL A 184 6.15 7.51 8.96
N GLY A 185 6.19 8.76 8.49
CA GLY A 185 5.01 9.41 7.91
C GLY A 185 4.01 9.84 8.98
N LEU A 186 3.01 9.02 9.27
CA LEU A 186 1.95 9.29 10.24
C LEU A 186 2.23 8.61 11.59
N ARG A 187 1.87 9.29 12.69
CA ARG A 187 1.97 8.70 14.02
C ARG A 187 0.90 7.63 14.22
N GLY A 188 1.24 6.56 14.96
CA GLY A 188 0.28 5.52 15.34
C GLY A 188 -0.05 4.52 14.25
N VAL A 189 0.67 4.54 13.13
CA VAL A 189 0.66 3.44 12.17
C VAL A 189 1.15 2.18 12.88
N GLY A 190 0.32 1.14 12.87
CA GLY A 190 0.54 -0.09 13.62
C GLY A 190 -0.04 -0.09 15.05
N ASP A 191 -0.65 1.01 15.52
CA ASP A 191 -1.38 1.01 16.79
C ASP A 191 -2.50 -0.04 16.72
N ALA A 192 -2.47 -0.98 17.67
CA ALA A 192 -3.36 -2.14 17.70
C ALA A 192 -3.34 -2.98 16.40
N GLY A 193 -2.20 -3.03 15.70
CA GLY A 193 -2.09 -3.69 14.39
C GLY A 193 -2.29 -5.21 14.38
N ASN A 194 -2.32 -5.85 15.55
CA ASN A 194 -2.64 -7.29 15.69
C ASN A 194 -4.15 -7.55 15.86
N GLU A 195 -4.95 -6.48 15.98
CA GLU A 195 -6.40 -6.58 16.11
C GLU A 195 -7.07 -6.39 14.73
N PRO A 196 -8.18 -7.09 14.43
CA PRO A 196 -8.97 -6.83 13.23
C PRO A 196 -9.38 -5.35 13.10
N LEU A 197 -9.45 -4.82 11.88
CA LEU A 197 -9.79 -3.41 11.65
C LEU A 197 -11.11 -2.96 12.33
N VAL A 198 -12.12 -3.83 12.35
CA VAL A 198 -13.41 -3.53 13.02
C VAL A 198 -13.23 -3.27 14.52
N ASP A 199 -12.34 -4.01 15.19
CA ASP A 199 -12.09 -3.87 16.63
C ASP A 199 -11.25 -2.61 16.92
N ARG A 200 -10.34 -2.27 16.01
CA ARG A 200 -9.56 -1.03 16.07
C ARG A 200 -10.47 0.20 16.04
N LEU A 201 -11.57 0.14 15.28
CA LEU A 201 -12.50 1.26 15.09
C LEU A 201 -13.80 1.16 15.92
N ALA A 202 -13.97 0.11 16.73
CA ALA A 202 -15.21 -0.18 17.44
C ALA A 202 -15.75 0.99 18.28
N THR A 203 -14.88 1.81 18.89
CA THR A 203 -15.28 2.98 19.69
C THR A 203 -16.02 4.06 18.88
N LEU A 204 -15.87 4.06 17.55
CA LEU A 204 -16.53 5.02 16.66
C LEU A 204 -17.87 4.51 16.13
N ALA A 205 -18.18 3.21 16.27
CA ALA A 205 -19.40 2.63 15.75
C ALA A 205 -20.65 3.32 16.33
N GLY A 206 -21.56 3.76 15.45
CA GLY A 206 -22.81 4.40 15.86
C GLY A 206 -22.66 5.82 16.41
N THR A 207 -21.46 6.40 16.34
CA THR A 207 -21.20 7.78 16.79
C THR A 207 -21.46 8.82 15.69
N GLY A 208 -21.58 8.39 14.43
CA GLY A 208 -21.69 9.26 13.26
C GLY A 208 -20.36 9.89 12.81
N VAL A 209 -19.26 9.61 13.50
CA VAL A 209 -17.92 10.07 13.11
C VAL A 209 -17.47 9.36 11.85
N ARG A 210 -17.06 10.11 10.83
CA ARG A 210 -16.52 9.55 9.59
C ARG A 210 -15.00 9.38 9.66
N VAL A 211 -14.48 8.35 9.01
CA VAL A 211 -13.06 7.96 9.04
C VAL A 211 -12.50 7.97 7.62
N ARG A 212 -11.36 8.65 7.46
CA ARG A 212 -10.43 8.45 6.35
C ARG A 212 -9.26 7.59 6.82
N ALA A 213 -9.06 6.43 6.20
CA ALA A 213 -8.01 5.51 6.57
C ALA A 213 -6.64 6.00 6.07
N GLY A 214 -5.71 6.26 6.98
CA GLY A 214 -4.33 6.60 6.64
C GLY A 214 -3.51 5.35 6.32
N ILE A 215 -2.93 5.31 5.12
CA ILE A 215 -2.07 4.24 4.61
C ILE A 215 -0.70 4.85 4.33
N VAL A 216 0.31 4.50 5.12
CA VAL A 216 1.67 4.99 4.90
C VAL A 216 2.40 4.16 3.86
N LEU A 217 2.90 4.81 2.80
CA LEU A 217 3.69 4.20 1.74
C LEU A 217 5.20 4.37 1.96
N THR A 218 5.61 5.38 2.74
CA THR A 218 7.03 5.64 3.00
C THR A 218 7.67 4.47 3.75
N PRO A 219 8.76 3.88 3.23
CA PRO A 219 9.40 2.75 3.84
C PRO A 219 10.08 3.12 5.16
N ARG A 220 10.11 2.16 6.07
CA ARG A 220 10.92 2.21 7.28
C ARG A 220 12.17 1.37 7.06
N THR A 221 13.32 1.95 7.37
CA THR A 221 14.63 1.32 7.17
C THR A 221 15.48 1.40 8.44
N ASP A 222 16.28 0.37 8.66
CA ASP A 222 17.33 0.33 9.69
C ASP A 222 18.62 -0.26 9.10
N PRO A 223 19.72 0.52 9.00
CA PRO A 223 19.82 1.93 9.37
C PRO A 223 18.95 2.84 8.51
N LYS A 224 18.53 3.96 9.08
CA LYS A 224 17.71 4.96 8.38
C LYS A 224 18.45 5.50 7.14
N LEU A 225 17.78 5.44 5.99
CA LEU A 225 18.26 6.05 4.75
C LEU A 225 17.99 7.57 4.71
N ALA A 226 18.84 8.31 3.99
CA ALA A 226 18.71 9.76 3.82
C ALA A 226 17.59 10.15 2.84
N ARG A 227 17.24 9.24 1.92
CA ARG A 227 16.16 9.36 0.93
C ARG A 227 15.23 8.15 1.06
N TRP A 228 14.18 8.09 0.24
CA TRP A 228 13.19 7.00 0.23
C TRP A 228 13.82 5.60 0.08
N GLY A 229 14.93 5.52 -0.66
CA GLY A 229 15.61 4.28 -1.02
C GLY A 229 15.46 4.03 -2.51
N GLU A 230 16.50 3.46 -3.12
CA GLU A 230 16.49 2.93 -4.48
C GLU A 230 15.67 1.62 -4.53
N ASP A 231 15.30 1.19 -5.74
CA ASP A 231 14.66 -0.12 -5.93
C ASP A 231 15.51 -1.29 -5.40
N LEU A 232 14.84 -2.43 -5.20
CA LEU A 232 15.45 -3.64 -4.67
C LEU A 232 16.12 -4.50 -5.75
N ASP A 233 15.87 -4.25 -7.04
CA ASP A 233 16.41 -5.05 -8.14
C ASP A 233 17.95 -5.05 -8.08
N ARG A 234 18.55 -3.85 -7.98
CA ARG A 234 20.02 -3.73 -7.83
C ARG A 234 20.58 -4.42 -6.59
N LEU A 235 19.78 -4.49 -5.53
CA LEU A 235 20.18 -5.09 -4.26
C LEU A 235 20.13 -6.62 -4.35
N CYS A 236 19.12 -7.17 -5.02
CA CYS A 236 18.88 -8.61 -5.12
C CYS A 236 19.75 -9.32 -6.16
N ASN A 237 20.31 -8.59 -7.13
CA ASN A 237 21.01 -9.19 -8.26
C ASN A 237 22.46 -9.64 -7.97
N GLY A 238 22.87 -10.76 -8.55
CA GLY A 238 24.25 -11.25 -8.63
C GLY A 238 24.82 -11.76 -7.30
N GLY A 239 23.97 -12.31 -6.44
CA GLY A 239 24.34 -12.79 -5.11
C GLY A 239 25.01 -11.73 -4.23
N ARG A 240 24.64 -10.45 -4.40
CA ARG A 240 25.19 -9.33 -3.61
C ARG A 240 24.73 -9.35 -2.17
N VAL A 241 23.55 -9.89 -1.93
CA VAL A 241 22.93 -9.96 -0.60
C VAL A 241 22.42 -11.36 -0.32
N GLU A 242 22.42 -11.71 0.96
CA GLU A 242 21.57 -12.77 1.49
C GLU A 242 20.30 -12.13 2.05
N VAL A 243 19.14 -12.65 1.65
CA VAL A 243 17.83 -12.22 2.17
C VAL A 243 17.44 -13.08 3.37
N SER A 244 16.98 -12.43 4.43
CA SER A 244 16.48 -13.09 5.64
C SER A 244 15.13 -12.53 6.07
N THR A 245 14.26 -13.41 6.55
CA THR A 245 13.00 -13.05 7.22
C THR A 245 13.18 -12.83 8.73
N ALA A 246 14.32 -13.23 9.30
CA ALA A 246 14.67 -12.89 10.67
C ALA A 246 15.09 -11.41 10.70
N SER A 247 14.14 -10.50 10.89
CA SER A 247 14.28 -9.04 10.91
C SER A 247 13.49 -8.43 12.06
N LYS A 248 13.89 -7.27 12.57
CA LYS A 248 13.04 -6.49 13.50
C LYS A 248 11.96 -5.70 12.75
N LEU A 249 12.13 -5.57 11.44
CA LEU A 249 11.15 -5.02 10.50
C LEU A 249 10.49 -6.19 9.76
N ASP A 250 10.54 -6.20 8.43
CA ASP A 250 9.89 -7.24 7.62
C ASP A 250 10.90 -8.10 6.85
N ARG A 251 11.90 -7.48 6.23
CA ARG A 251 13.03 -8.20 5.62
C ARG A 251 14.35 -7.65 6.11
N ALA A 252 15.38 -8.48 5.98
CA ALA A 252 16.76 -8.10 6.19
C ALA A 252 17.62 -8.55 5.01
N PHE A 253 18.55 -7.70 4.62
CA PHE A 253 19.53 -7.91 3.57
C PHE A 253 20.92 -7.87 4.19
N ILE A 254 21.67 -8.96 4.06
CA ILE A 254 23.04 -9.07 4.57
C ILE A 254 23.98 -9.02 3.38
N PHE A 255 24.83 -7.99 3.32
CA PHE A 255 25.69 -7.76 2.17
C PHE A 255 26.81 -8.80 2.11
N ARG A 256 26.93 -9.50 0.98
CA ARG A 256 27.99 -10.48 0.69
C ARG A 256 29.12 -9.89 -0.13
N LYS A 257 28.85 -8.78 -0.83
CA LYS A 257 29.82 -8.03 -1.62
C LYS A 257 29.72 -6.55 -1.26
N PRO A 258 30.83 -5.80 -1.27
CA PRO A 258 30.76 -4.36 -1.07
C PRO A 258 30.03 -3.71 -2.24
N MET A 259 29.16 -2.72 -1.95
CA MET A 259 28.44 -1.98 -2.97
C MET A 259 28.00 -0.60 -2.48
N GLU A 260 27.60 0.25 -3.42
CA GLU A 260 26.90 1.49 -3.14
C GLU A 260 25.42 1.32 -3.53
N TRP A 261 24.53 1.65 -2.61
CA TRP A 261 23.08 1.57 -2.82
C TRP A 261 22.38 2.59 -1.93
N SER A 262 21.40 3.30 -2.49
CA SER A 262 20.68 4.39 -1.83
C SER A 262 21.58 5.49 -1.25
N GLY A 263 22.65 5.84 -1.99
CA GLY A 263 23.62 6.87 -1.58
C GLY A 263 24.49 6.49 -0.38
N ARG A 264 24.55 5.21 -0.03
CA ARG A 264 25.36 4.68 1.07
C ARG A 264 26.29 3.57 0.56
N LYS A 265 27.50 3.55 1.10
CA LYS A 265 28.45 2.43 0.91
C LYS A 265 28.18 1.35 1.96
N TRP A 266 28.09 0.12 1.49
CA TRP A 266 27.84 -1.08 2.28
C TRP A 266 29.05 -2.00 2.19
N ALA A 267 29.53 -2.44 3.33
CA ALA A 267 30.61 -3.41 3.45
C ALA A 267 30.06 -4.84 3.54
N VAL A 268 30.94 -5.83 3.33
CA VAL A 268 30.58 -7.23 3.54
C VAL A 268 30.22 -7.46 5.01
N GLY A 269 29.10 -8.13 5.25
CA GLY A 269 28.55 -8.38 6.59
C GLY A 269 27.66 -7.25 7.12
N ASP A 270 27.62 -6.10 6.45
CA ASP A 270 26.65 -5.07 6.80
C ASP A 270 25.22 -5.60 6.64
N ARG A 271 24.31 -5.02 7.41
CA ARG A 271 22.92 -5.43 7.48
C ARG A 271 22.00 -4.25 7.25
N PHE A 272 21.01 -4.45 6.39
CA PHE A 272 19.93 -3.51 6.11
C PHE A 272 18.59 -4.18 6.35
N GLU A 273 17.80 -3.64 7.27
CA GLU A 273 16.44 -4.09 7.56
C GLU A 273 15.44 -3.10 7.01
N VAL A 274 14.30 -3.59 6.53
CA VAL A 274 13.29 -2.73 5.91
C VAL A 274 11.88 -3.29 6.07
N GLN A 275 10.92 -2.37 6.16
CA GLN A 275 9.48 -2.59 6.01
C GLN A 275 8.94 -1.57 5.01
N TRP A 276 8.16 -2.02 4.04
CA TRP A 276 7.63 -1.19 2.96
C TRP A 276 6.22 -1.63 2.55
N MET A 277 5.56 -0.79 1.76
CA MET A 277 4.32 -1.14 1.04
C MET A 277 4.65 -1.38 -0.42
N ASP A 278 4.20 -2.50 -0.96
CA ASP A 278 4.10 -2.74 -2.40
C ASP A 278 2.61 -2.68 -2.82
N ALA A 279 2.32 -2.93 -4.10
CA ALA A 279 0.95 -2.88 -4.61
C ALA A 279 0.04 -3.94 -3.99
N VAL A 280 0.56 -5.13 -3.69
CA VAL A 280 -0.21 -6.21 -3.06
C VAL A 280 -0.60 -5.84 -1.64
N ARG A 281 0.34 -5.31 -0.82
CA ARG A 281 0.01 -4.82 0.53
C ARG A 281 -0.98 -3.68 0.52
N LEU A 282 -0.86 -2.78 -0.46
CA LEU A 282 -1.81 -1.68 -0.63
C LEU A 282 -3.20 -2.22 -0.97
N ASP A 283 -3.29 -3.17 -1.89
CA ASP A 283 -4.55 -3.84 -2.26
C ASP A 283 -5.16 -4.58 -1.07
N SER A 284 -4.38 -5.35 -0.30
CA SER A 284 -4.86 -6.00 0.92
C SER A 284 -5.42 -4.99 1.93
N ALA A 285 -4.73 -3.87 2.15
CA ALA A 285 -5.19 -2.82 3.06
C ALA A 285 -6.51 -2.19 2.59
N LEU A 286 -6.63 -1.90 1.29
CA LEU A 286 -7.86 -1.35 0.71
C LEU A 286 -9.00 -2.36 0.77
N ARG A 287 -8.76 -3.65 0.49
CA ARG A 287 -9.76 -4.71 0.65
C ARG A 287 -10.22 -4.85 2.09
N GLU A 288 -9.31 -4.76 3.06
CA GLU A 288 -9.69 -4.80 4.48
C GLU A 288 -10.56 -3.60 4.83
N ILE A 289 -10.17 -2.38 4.41
CA ILE A 289 -10.97 -1.15 4.58
C ILE A 289 -12.35 -1.31 3.96
N ASP A 290 -12.42 -1.86 2.76
CA ASP A 290 -13.64 -2.04 2.00
C ASP A 290 -14.55 -3.12 2.60
N SER A 291 -13.96 -4.13 3.25
CA SER A 291 -14.69 -5.21 3.92
C SER A 291 -15.40 -4.76 5.20
N VAL A 292 -14.96 -3.64 5.79
CA VAL A 292 -15.58 -3.12 7.00
C VAL A 292 -16.90 -2.44 6.64
N PHE A 293 -18.01 -3.10 7.01
CA PHE A 293 -19.37 -2.58 6.94
C PHE A 293 -19.64 -1.51 8.01
N MET A 294 -18.74 -0.53 8.10
CA MET A 294 -18.94 0.67 8.90
C MET A 294 -19.38 1.81 7.97
N PRO A 295 -20.60 2.36 8.11
CA PRO A 295 -21.02 3.54 7.35
C PRO A 295 -20.09 4.75 7.56
N GLU A 296 -19.22 4.68 8.56
CA GLU A 296 -18.26 5.70 8.92
C GLU A 296 -17.04 5.78 7.99
N VAL A 297 -16.61 4.73 7.29
CA VAL A 297 -15.41 4.83 6.45
C VAL A 297 -15.72 5.50 5.12
N VAL A 298 -15.19 6.71 4.94
CA VAL A 298 -15.52 7.61 3.81
C VAL A 298 -14.36 7.87 2.87
N GLY A 299 -13.24 7.17 3.02
CA GLY A 299 -12.09 7.35 2.15
C GLY A 299 -10.77 6.90 2.75
N TRP A 300 -9.67 7.26 2.08
CA TRP A 300 -8.31 6.95 2.51
C TRP A 300 -7.30 8.02 2.10
N ASP A 301 -6.20 8.04 2.84
CA ASP A 301 -5.07 8.93 2.70
C ASP A 301 -3.81 8.12 2.41
N LEU A 302 -3.23 8.28 1.23
CA LEU A 302 -1.95 7.65 0.86
C LEU A 302 -0.80 8.57 1.27
N VAL A 303 0.07 8.11 2.19
CA VAL A 303 1.06 8.97 2.86
C VAL A 303 2.50 8.43 2.76
N ALA A 304 3.42 9.04 2.03
CA ALA A 304 3.26 10.09 1.03
C ALA A 304 3.23 9.50 -0.39
N LEU A 305 2.97 10.35 -1.39
CA LEU A 305 3.20 10.05 -2.80
C LEU A 305 4.66 9.60 -2.96
N PRO A 306 4.89 8.36 -3.43
CA PRO A 306 6.23 7.86 -3.67
C PRO A 306 6.90 8.61 -4.83
N PRO A 307 8.24 8.64 -4.88
CA PRO A 307 8.98 9.10 -6.06
C PRO A 307 8.53 8.39 -7.33
N ALA A 308 8.64 9.04 -8.49
CA ALA A 308 8.07 8.56 -9.74
C ALA A 308 8.53 7.14 -10.13
N ASP A 309 9.79 6.80 -9.90
CA ASP A 309 10.41 5.56 -10.37
C ASP A 309 11.63 5.15 -9.54
N GLY A 310 11.93 3.84 -9.56
CA GLY A 310 13.19 3.28 -9.06
C GLY A 310 13.35 3.42 -7.55
N THR A 311 12.27 3.24 -6.80
CA THR A 311 12.25 3.44 -5.35
C THR A 311 11.85 2.19 -4.58
N LEU A 312 12.25 2.16 -3.31
CA LEU A 312 11.92 1.08 -2.39
C LEU A 312 10.41 1.02 -2.11
N GLY A 313 9.81 -0.13 -2.41
CA GLY A 313 8.38 -0.38 -2.30
C GLY A 313 7.62 -0.03 -3.57
N ILE A 314 6.37 0.42 -3.44
CA ILE A 314 5.58 0.91 -4.57
C ILE A 314 6.11 2.27 -5.03
N ASP A 315 6.54 2.38 -6.27
CA ASP A 315 6.93 3.66 -6.87
C ASP A 315 5.71 4.41 -7.44
N GLY A 316 5.92 5.65 -7.87
CA GLY A 316 4.85 6.53 -8.37
C GLY A 316 4.20 6.02 -9.65
N ARG A 317 4.96 5.35 -10.54
CA ARG A 317 4.42 4.74 -11.76
C ARG A 317 3.53 3.54 -11.42
N ALA A 318 3.99 2.64 -10.57
CA ALA A 318 3.25 1.48 -10.09
C ALA A 318 2.01 1.91 -9.30
N LEU A 319 2.12 2.90 -8.41
CA LEU A 319 0.98 3.45 -7.68
C LEU A 319 -0.08 4.01 -8.61
N THR A 320 0.32 4.81 -9.60
CA THR A 320 -0.64 5.36 -10.57
C THR A 320 -1.31 4.24 -11.37
N ALA A 321 -0.54 3.28 -11.86
CA ALA A 321 -1.06 2.13 -12.59
C ALA A 321 -2.07 1.31 -11.76
N TYR A 322 -1.77 1.09 -10.48
CA TYR A 322 -2.67 0.42 -9.55
C TYR A 322 -3.99 1.20 -9.35
N LEU A 323 -3.90 2.51 -9.12
CA LEU A 323 -5.08 3.37 -8.95
C LEU A 323 -5.90 3.50 -10.25
N GLU A 324 -5.28 3.37 -11.42
CA GLU A 324 -5.96 3.27 -12.73
C GLU A 324 -6.63 1.89 -12.96
N GLY A 325 -6.56 0.98 -11.98
CA GLY A 325 -7.25 -0.30 -11.99
C GLY A 325 -6.41 -1.48 -12.52
N LYS A 326 -5.10 -1.32 -12.70
CA LYS A 326 -4.25 -2.49 -12.95
C LYS A 326 -4.14 -3.33 -11.67
N GLY A 327 -4.30 -4.65 -11.81
CA GLY A 327 -4.20 -5.58 -10.67
C GLY A 327 -2.80 -5.55 -10.05
N PRO A 328 -2.65 -5.82 -8.73
CA PRO A 328 -1.43 -5.54 -7.98
C PRO A 328 -0.29 -6.56 -8.17
N ALA A 329 -0.53 -7.62 -8.96
CA ALA A 329 0.37 -8.75 -9.10
C ALA A 329 1.23 -8.66 -10.38
N PRO A 330 2.41 -9.32 -10.40
CA PRO A 330 3.19 -9.52 -11.62
C PRO A 330 2.38 -10.23 -12.72
N ASP A 331 2.65 -9.87 -13.97
CA ASP A 331 2.05 -10.49 -15.15
C ASP A 331 3.16 -11.14 -15.97
N LEU A 332 3.33 -12.47 -15.87
CA LEU A 332 4.44 -13.18 -16.48
C LEU A 332 4.08 -13.74 -17.85
N ASP A 333 4.79 -13.29 -18.88
CA ASP A 333 4.85 -13.95 -20.17
C ASP A 333 6.04 -14.91 -20.19
N VAL A 334 5.76 -16.20 -20.39
CA VAL A 334 6.76 -17.26 -20.42
C VAL A 334 6.80 -17.84 -21.82
N SER A 335 7.98 -17.82 -22.44
CA SER A 335 8.19 -18.33 -23.78
C SER A 335 9.38 -19.27 -23.85
N LEU A 336 9.30 -20.21 -24.79
CA LEU A 336 10.27 -21.28 -24.95
C LEU A 336 10.94 -21.16 -26.32
N ARG A 337 12.27 -21.29 -26.35
CA ARG A 337 13.05 -21.36 -27.58
C ARG A 337 13.84 -22.65 -27.65
N ARG A 338 13.47 -23.53 -28.59
CA ARG A 338 14.14 -24.81 -28.84
C ARG A 338 14.97 -24.75 -30.12
N GLN A 339 16.20 -25.25 -30.04
CA GLN A 339 17.08 -25.46 -31.19
C GLN A 339 17.72 -26.85 -31.09
N GLY A 340 17.16 -27.80 -31.84
CA GLY A 340 17.58 -29.20 -31.77
C GLY A 340 17.37 -29.77 -30.35
N ARG A 341 18.47 -30.11 -29.67
CA ARG A 341 18.46 -30.63 -28.29
C ARG A 341 18.65 -29.54 -27.23
N SER A 342 18.80 -28.29 -27.65
CA SER A 342 19.00 -27.16 -26.75
C SER A 342 17.70 -26.40 -26.55
N LEU A 343 17.49 -25.94 -25.34
CA LEU A 343 16.29 -25.26 -24.90
C LEU A 343 16.66 -24.05 -24.03
N ARG A 344 15.98 -22.93 -24.21
CA ARG A 344 16.01 -21.78 -23.29
C ARG A 344 14.60 -21.32 -23.01
N ILE A 345 14.37 -20.88 -21.78
CA ILE A 345 13.11 -20.25 -21.37
C ILE A 345 13.37 -18.77 -21.17
N SER A 346 12.50 -17.92 -21.70
CA SER A 346 12.47 -16.48 -21.43
C SER A 346 11.22 -16.16 -20.64
N VAL A 347 11.38 -15.41 -19.54
CA VAL A 347 10.30 -14.92 -18.69
C VAL A 347 10.35 -13.41 -18.69
N VAL A 348 9.22 -12.78 -18.98
CA VAL A 348 9.08 -11.32 -18.97
C VAL A 348 7.94 -10.94 -18.06
N ASN A 349 8.18 -10.12 -17.05
CA ASN A 349 7.12 -9.48 -16.29
C ASN A 349 6.60 -8.29 -17.09
N LEU A 350 5.38 -8.35 -17.63
CA LEU A 350 4.79 -7.27 -18.42
C LEU A 350 4.20 -6.14 -17.55
N SER A 351 4.02 -6.41 -16.26
CA SER A 351 3.39 -5.48 -15.32
C SER A 351 4.41 -4.52 -14.68
N PRO A 352 3.96 -3.39 -14.12
CA PRO A 352 4.79 -2.52 -13.28
C PRO A 352 4.94 -3.04 -11.83
N PHE A 353 4.46 -4.25 -11.52
CA PHE A 353 4.43 -4.79 -10.17
C PHE A 353 5.45 -5.91 -10.02
N ALA A 354 6.26 -5.85 -8.97
CA ALA A 354 7.26 -6.86 -8.67
C ALA A 354 6.70 -7.98 -7.79
N SER A 355 7.39 -9.12 -7.78
CA SER A 355 7.10 -10.18 -6.81
C SER A 355 7.48 -9.79 -5.39
N VAL A 356 7.15 -10.64 -4.41
CA VAL A 356 7.80 -10.54 -3.11
C VAL A 356 9.28 -10.93 -3.23
N VAL A 357 10.11 -10.35 -2.37
CA VAL A 357 11.48 -10.81 -2.15
C VAL A 357 11.44 -12.16 -1.43
N SER A 358 11.85 -13.23 -2.10
CA SER A 358 11.85 -14.60 -1.58
C SER A 358 12.97 -15.44 -2.18
N GLY A 359 13.76 -16.13 -1.35
CA GLY A 359 14.80 -17.04 -1.82
C GLY A 359 14.30 -18.39 -2.36
N HIS A 360 12.98 -18.64 -2.33
CA HIS A 360 12.37 -19.92 -2.71
C HIS A 360 11.03 -19.80 -3.44
N GLY A 361 10.37 -18.65 -3.37
CA GLY A 361 8.99 -18.46 -3.83
C GLY A 361 8.85 -18.09 -5.31
N ASN A 362 9.94 -17.66 -5.94
CA ASN A 362 9.95 -17.21 -7.32
C ASN A 362 10.84 -18.15 -8.14
N TRP A 363 10.26 -18.91 -9.06
CA TRP A 363 10.99 -19.89 -9.84
C TRP A 363 10.33 -20.24 -11.17
N VAL A 364 11.16 -20.75 -12.07
CA VAL A 364 10.79 -21.40 -13.33
C VAL A 364 11.36 -22.81 -13.30
N GLU A 365 10.53 -23.80 -13.57
CA GLU A 365 10.91 -25.20 -13.57
C GLU A 365 10.68 -25.81 -14.94
N VAL A 366 11.66 -26.54 -15.43
CA VAL A 366 11.59 -27.31 -16.67
C VAL A 366 11.70 -28.78 -16.30
N SER A 367 10.73 -29.58 -16.76
CA SER A 367 10.68 -31.02 -16.48
C SER A 367 10.38 -31.85 -17.71
N LEU A 368 10.80 -33.11 -17.68
CA LEU A 368 10.55 -34.12 -18.69
C LEU A 368 9.70 -35.25 -18.13
N GLU A 369 8.79 -35.77 -18.95
CA GLU A 369 8.05 -37.01 -18.65
C GLU A 369 8.99 -38.21 -18.53
N SER A 370 10.03 -38.27 -19.38
CA SER A 370 11.02 -39.34 -19.39
C SER A 370 12.39 -38.87 -19.86
N GLY A 371 13.43 -39.58 -19.39
CA GLY A 371 14.83 -39.24 -19.67
C GLY A 371 15.43 -38.27 -18.66
N TYR A 372 16.61 -37.74 -18.98
CA TYR A 372 17.33 -36.78 -18.16
C TYR A 372 17.58 -35.48 -18.91
N LEU A 373 17.58 -34.37 -18.19
CA LEU A 373 17.96 -33.06 -18.69
C LEU A 373 19.09 -32.48 -17.84
N VAL A 374 19.88 -31.61 -18.45
CA VAL A 374 20.99 -30.90 -17.80
C VAL A 374 20.87 -29.44 -18.19
N ALA A 375 21.12 -28.52 -17.28
CA ALA A 375 21.27 -27.12 -17.62
C ALA A 375 22.71 -26.68 -17.37
N ASP A 376 23.25 -25.92 -18.32
CA ASP A 376 24.66 -25.54 -18.35
C ASP A 376 25.00 -24.51 -17.26
N ASP A 377 24.09 -23.58 -16.99
CA ASP A 377 24.18 -22.53 -15.97
C ASP A 377 22.76 -22.01 -15.63
N ALA A 378 22.66 -21.01 -14.73
CA ALA A 378 21.40 -20.40 -14.34
C ALA A 378 20.85 -19.35 -15.33
N GLY A 379 21.67 -18.88 -16.28
CA GLY A 379 21.36 -17.72 -17.12
C GLY A 379 21.32 -16.44 -16.31
N ASP A 380 20.24 -15.67 -16.47
CA ASP A 380 19.99 -14.43 -15.74
C ASP A 380 19.49 -14.69 -14.31
N PHE A 381 19.07 -15.91 -13.99
CA PHE A 381 18.54 -16.28 -12.67
C PHE A 381 19.63 -16.41 -11.60
N GLU A 382 19.28 -16.14 -10.35
CA GLU A 382 20.22 -16.21 -9.21
C GLU A 382 20.71 -17.63 -8.88
N ARG A 383 19.86 -18.65 -9.05
CA ARG A 383 20.21 -20.04 -8.72
C ARG A 383 19.59 -21.04 -9.67
N ILE A 384 20.30 -22.15 -9.86
CA ILE A 384 19.79 -23.38 -10.45
C ILE A 384 19.78 -24.53 -9.44
N GLU A 385 18.69 -25.29 -9.41
CA GLU A 385 18.52 -26.51 -8.64
C GLU A 385 18.15 -27.67 -9.57
N VAL A 386 18.88 -28.78 -9.47
CA VAL A 386 18.58 -30.03 -10.17
C VAL A 386 17.78 -30.95 -9.27
N GLY A 387 16.84 -31.69 -9.85
CA GLY A 387 15.99 -32.57 -9.08
C GLY A 387 15.11 -33.46 -9.92
N LYS A 388 14.10 -34.00 -9.25
CA LYS A 388 13.14 -34.90 -9.83
C LYS A 388 11.73 -34.40 -9.61
N ARG A 389 10.93 -34.44 -10.66
CA ARG A 389 9.48 -34.27 -10.58
C ARG A 389 8.77 -35.61 -10.71
N ILE A 390 7.89 -35.87 -9.76
CA ILE A 390 7.00 -37.04 -9.72
C ILE A 390 5.57 -36.52 -9.49
N GLY A 391 4.75 -36.53 -10.53
CA GLY A 391 3.47 -35.83 -10.52
C GLY A 391 3.66 -34.34 -10.23
N ASP A 392 2.96 -33.82 -9.23
CA ASP A 392 3.06 -32.41 -8.83
C ASP A 392 4.17 -32.11 -7.82
N GLN A 393 4.89 -33.15 -7.37
CA GLN A 393 5.92 -33.00 -6.36
C GLN A 393 7.31 -32.81 -6.98
N TRP A 394 7.97 -31.73 -6.55
CA TRP A 394 9.40 -31.50 -6.77
C TRP A 394 10.22 -32.06 -5.61
N LYS A 395 11.32 -32.75 -5.93
CA LYS A 395 12.32 -33.21 -4.96
C LYS A 395 13.72 -32.80 -5.41
N PRO A 396 14.46 -32.00 -4.61
CA PRO A 396 15.84 -31.65 -4.94
C PRO A 396 16.75 -32.86 -4.79
N GLY A 397 17.77 -32.99 -5.66
CA GLY A 397 18.77 -34.05 -5.53
C GLY A 397 19.56 -34.37 -6.79
N LEU A 398 20.78 -34.89 -6.59
CA LEU A 398 21.74 -35.28 -7.62
C LEU A 398 21.75 -36.80 -7.92
N SER A 399 20.83 -37.56 -7.34
CA SER A 399 20.76 -39.00 -7.55
C SER A 399 20.30 -39.35 -8.98
N SER A 400 20.44 -40.63 -9.37
CA SER A 400 20.01 -41.11 -10.69
C SER A 400 18.54 -40.76 -10.97
N GLY A 401 18.27 -40.23 -12.17
CA GLY A 401 16.91 -39.89 -12.61
C GLY A 401 16.50 -38.43 -12.41
N VAL A 402 17.44 -37.48 -12.49
CA VAL A 402 17.14 -36.05 -12.67
C VAL A 402 16.34 -35.88 -13.96
N ASN A 403 15.08 -35.52 -13.83
CA ASN A 403 14.19 -35.22 -14.96
C ASN A 403 13.68 -33.78 -14.93
N ALA A 404 14.19 -32.94 -14.02
CA ALA A 404 13.72 -31.58 -13.87
C ALA A 404 14.83 -30.66 -13.33
N VAL A 405 14.77 -29.39 -13.74
CA VAL A 405 15.64 -28.30 -13.30
C VAL A 405 14.76 -27.12 -12.92
N ARG A 406 15.10 -26.47 -11.82
CA ARG A 406 14.45 -25.24 -11.34
C ARG A 406 15.44 -24.09 -11.34
N PHE A 407 15.08 -23.01 -12.00
CA PHE A 407 15.73 -21.71 -11.95
C PHE A 407 14.99 -20.86 -10.93
N THR A 408 15.71 -20.33 -9.96
CA THR A 408 15.14 -19.60 -8.81
C THR A 408 15.61 -18.17 -8.85
N GLU A 409 14.68 -17.26 -8.59
CA GLU A 409 14.90 -15.82 -8.55
C GLU A 409 14.59 -15.28 -7.14
N ILE A 410 15.31 -14.25 -6.70
CA ILE A 410 15.03 -13.61 -5.40
C ILE A 410 13.83 -12.65 -5.54
N LEU A 411 13.79 -11.90 -6.62
CA LEU A 411 12.80 -10.88 -6.91
C LEU A 411 12.60 -10.85 -8.42
N VAL A 412 11.36 -11.04 -8.89
CA VAL A 412 11.00 -10.73 -10.27
C VAL A 412 10.58 -9.27 -10.31
N GLY A 413 11.48 -8.42 -10.79
CA GLY A 413 11.32 -6.97 -10.86
C GLY A 413 10.21 -6.54 -11.80
N ALA A 414 9.78 -5.29 -11.67
CA ALA A 414 8.81 -4.69 -12.58
C ALA A 414 9.42 -4.60 -13.99
N GLN A 415 8.70 -5.06 -15.02
CA GLN A 415 9.18 -5.00 -16.41
C GLN A 415 10.50 -5.77 -16.67
N GLU A 416 10.88 -6.67 -15.76
CA GLU A 416 12.10 -7.45 -15.87
C GLU A 416 11.97 -8.56 -16.93
N SER A 417 13.09 -8.87 -17.59
CA SER A 417 13.22 -9.97 -18.53
C SER A 417 14.37 -10.88 -18.11
N LEU A 418 14.07 -12.15 -17.86
CA LEU A 418 15.01 -13.19 -17.44
C LEU A 418 15.08 -14.29 -18.50
N THR A 419 16.29 -14.76 -18.80
CA THR A 419 16.50 -15.92 -19.68
C THR A 419 17.30 -16.98 -18.95
N THR A 420 16.85 -18.24 -19.03
CA THR A 420 17.58 -19.36 -18.45
C THR A 420 18.89 -19.63 -19.18
N GLY A 421 19.81 -20.31 -18.50
CA GLY A 421 20.91 -21.00 -19.14
C GLY A 421 20.43 -22.02 -20.18
N VAL A 422 21.37 -22.57 -20.97
CA VAL A 422 21.03 -23.59 -21.96
C VAL A 422 20.65 -24.90 -21.26
N ILE A 423 19.44 -25.38 -21.52
CA ILE A 423 18.96 -26.68 -21.07
C ILE A 423 19.16 -27.69 -22.21
N ARG A 424 19.90 -28.76 -21.94
CA ARG A 424 20.18 -29.87 -22.85
C ARG A 424 19.19 -31.00 -22.61
N LEU A 425 18.48 -31.34 -23.68
CA LEU A 425 17.49 -32.39 -23.74
C LEU A 425 18.09 -33.71 -24.24
N PRO A 426 17.51 -34.86 -23.88
CA PRO A 426 18.00 -36.15 -24.34
C PRO A 426 17.75 -36.32 -25.84
N SER A 427 16.67 -35.73 -26.38
CA SER A 427 16.39 -35.70 -27.82
C SER A 427 15.70 -34.39 -28.22
N SER A 428 15.71 -34.06 -29.52
CA SER A 428 14.97 -32.89 -30.03
C SER A 428 13.45 -33.03 -29.92
N ARG A 429 12.95 -34.27 -29.79
CA ARG A 429 11.52 -34.61 -29.66
C ARG A 429 11.07 -34.83 -28.21
N SER A 430 11.93 -34.52 -27.24
CA SER A 430 11.58 -34.65 -25.82
C SER A 430 10.44 -33.71 -25.48
N ARG A 431 9.37 -34.27 -24.89
CA ARG A 431 8.24 -33.52 -24.34
C ARG A 431 8.65 -32.80 -23.08
N VAL A 432 8.44 -31.50 -23.04
CA VAL A 432 8.87 -30.62 -21.97
C VAL A 432 7.66 -29.96 -21.34
N THR A 433 7.63 -29.94 -20.01
CA THR A 433 6.68 -29.13 -19.24
C THR A 433 7.46 -28.03 -18.54
N VAL A 434 7.04 -26.78 -18.77
CA VAL A 434 7.55 -25.60 -18.09
C VAL A 434 6.50 -25.13 -17.10
N ARG A 435 6.89 -24.96 -15.84
CA ARG A 435 6.05 -24.38 -14.78
C ARG A 435 6.72 -23.15 -14.22
N TRP A 436 5.93 -22.21 -13.74
CA TRP A 436 6.45 -21.06 -13.00
C TRP A 436 5.58 -20.76 -11.81
N SER A 437 6.20 -20.10 -10.83
CA SER A 437 5.56 -19.66 -9.61
C SER A 437 6.22 -18.37 -9.16
N VAL A 438 5.41 -17.41 -8.75
CA VAL A 438 5.82 -16.16 -8.14
C VAL A 438 4.98 -15.95 -6.89
N THR A 439 5.63 -15.64 -5.78
CA THR A 439 4.95 -15.38 -4.51
C THR A 439 4.69 -13.88 -4.36
N LEU A 440 3.52 -13.53 -3.85
CA LEU A 440 3.11 -12.16 -3.55
C LEU A 440 3.37 -11.84 -2.08
N SER A 441 3.30 -10.56 -1.72
CA SER A 441 3.67 -10.10 -0.37
C SER A 441 2.71 -10.52 0.75
N ASP A 442 1.47 -10.88 0.37
CA ASP A 442 0.43 -11.44 1.22
C ASP A 442 0.52 -12.98 1.34
N GLY A 443 1.44 -13.60 0.60
CA GLY A 443 1.63 -15.04 0.57
C GLY A 443 0.85 -15.77 -0.52
N GLU A 444 0.00 -15.08 -1.30
CA GLU A 444 -0.63 -15.67 -2.48
C GLU A 444 0.42 -16.02 -3.54
N VAL A 445 0.07 -16.94 -4.45
CA VAL A 445 0.98 -17.43 -5.49
C VAL A 445 0.35 -17.26 -6.86
N VAL A 446 1.06 -16.59 -7.75
CA VAL A 446 0.76 -16.53 -9.19
C VAL A 446 1.59 -17.61 -9.88
N SER A 447 0.94 -18.50 -10.63
CA SER A 447 1.62 -19.63 -11.27
C SER A 447 0.98 -19.98 -12.60
N GLY A 448 1.70 -20.75 -13.41
CA GLY A 448 1.17 -21.30 -14.65
C GLY A 448 2.02 -22.44 -15.20
N GLU A 449 1.56 -23.00 -16.32
CA GLU A 449 2.19 -24.13 -16.99
C GLU A 449 2.12 -24.00 -18.52
N LEU A 450 3.17 -24.45 -19.19
CA LEU A 450 3.25 -24.64 -20.64
C LEU A 450 3.73 -26.06 -20.94
N GLN A 451 3.18 -26.67 -21.98
CA GLN A 451 3.57 -27.99 -22.46
C GLN A 451 3.96 -27.92 -23.94
N GLU A 452 5.09 -28.57 -24.30
CA GLU A 452 5.58 -28.69 -25.68
C GLU A 452 6.09 -30.11 -26.01
#